data_AF-A0AAI9TY18-F1
#
_entry.id   AF-A0AAI9TY18-F1
#
_cell.length_a   1.000
_cell.length_b   1.000
_cell.length_c   1.000
_cell.angle_alpha   90.00
_cell.angle_beta   90.00
_cell.angle_gamma   90.00
#
_symmetry.space_group_name_H-M   'P 1'
#
loop_
_entity.id
_entity.type
_entity.pdbx_description
1 polymer ?
#
loop_
_entity_poly.entity_id
_entity_poly.type
_entity_poly.pdbx_seq_one_letter_code
_entity_poly.pdbx_strand_id
1 'polypeptide(L)'
;MRMGERLGAALRAALGGHPNVGDIRGRGLMWAVEFVKDKTTKQPFPAEDTISARISQTGLSEPWNVYFYPGAGTADGISGDHITIAPAYTVSEKEVDLIVAKLHGLLLDVLS
;
A
#
# COMPACT_ATOMS: atom_id res chain seq x y z
N MET A 1 -12.21 16.99 -5.52
CA MET A 1 -11.63 15.63 -5.59
C MET A 1 -10.16 15.59 -6.05
N ARG A 2 -9.53 16.73 -6.38
CA ARG A 2 -8.16 16.84 -6.93
C ARG A 2 -7.07 16.04 -6.19
N MET A 3 -6.98 16.13 -4.86
CA MET A 3 -5.93 15.42 -4.11
C MET A 3 -6.10 13.90 -4.12
N GLY A 4 -7.34 13.40 -4.17
CA GLY A 4 -7.60 11.98 -4.29
C GLY A 4 -7.17 11.40 -5.63
N GLU A 5 -7.44 12.12 -6.72
CA GLU A 5 -6.97 11.75 -8.06
C GLU A 5 -5.44 11.79 -8.15
N ARG A 6 -4.81 12.83 -7.57
CA ARG A 6 -3.35 12.91 -7.48
C ARG A 6 -2.76 11.71 -6.73
N LEU A 7 -3.28 11.40 -5.54
CA LEU A 7 -2.81 10.28 -4.72
C LEU A 7 -2.91 8.97 -5.49
N GLY A 8 -4.06 8.71 -6.12
CA GLY A 8 -4.26 7.53 -6.95
C GLY A 8 -3.28 7.42 -8.12
N ALA A 9 -3.08 8.51 -8.85
CA ALA A 9 -2.14 8.56 -9.96
C ALA A 9 -0.70 8.32 -9.51
N ALA A 10 -0.28 8.96 -8.40
CA ALA A 10 1.06 8.80 -7.85
C ALA A 10 1.31 7.38 -7.34
N LEU A 11 0.35 6.76 -6.65
CA LEU A 11 0.44 5.36 -6.22
C LEU A 11 0.60 4.40 -7.40
N ARG A 12 -0.23 4.57 -8.45
CA ARG A 12 -0.13 3.74 -9.66
C ARG A 12 1.20 3.92 -10.38
N ALA A 13 1.68 5.16 -10.50
CA ALA A 13 2.96 5.45 -11.15
C ALA A 13 4.15 4.84 -10.39
N ALA A 14 4.18 4.96 -9.06
CA ALA A 14 5.29 4.47 -8.25
C ALA A 14 5.26 2.95 -8.05
N LEU A 15 4.08 2.36 -7.84
CA LEU A 15 3.94 0.97 -7.37
C LEU A 15 3.38 0.03 -8.42
N GLY A 16 2.82 0.56 -9.51
CA GLY A 16 2.16 -0.25 -10.55
C GLY A 16 3.08 -1.25 -11.23
N GLY A 17 4.40 -1.05 -11.19
CA GLY A 17 5.40 -1.98 -11.71
C GLY A 17 5.88 -3.05 -10.71
N HIS A 18 5.61 -2.88 -9.40
CA HIS A 18 6.18 -3.74 -8.36
C HIS A 18 5.68 -5.19 -8.49
N PRO A 19 6.57 -6.22 -8.42
CA PRO A 19 6.20 -7.62 -8.65
C PRO A 19 5.20 -8.17 -7.63
N ASN A 20 5.19 -7.62 -6.41
CA ASN A 20 4.26 -8.03 -5.37
C ASN A 20 3.04 -7.11 -5.18
N VAL A 21 2.85 -6.11 -6.06
CA VAL A 21 1.64 -5.27 -6.02
C VAL A 21 0.64 -5.81 -7.04
N GLY A 22 -0.45 -6.38 -6.53
CA GLY A 22 -1.49 -7.06 -7.30
C GLY A 22 -2.54 -6.10 -7.83
N ASP A 23 -2.98 -5.15 -7.00
CA ASP A 23 -3.99 -4.15 -7.37
C ASP A 23 -3.78 -2.84 -6.59
N ILE A 24 -4.19 -1.74 -7.21
CA ILE A 24 -4.23 -0.40 -6.60
C ILE A 24 -5.61 0.17 -6.90
N ARG A 25 -6.43 0.33 -5.87
CA ARG A 25 -7.83 0.75 -6.01
C ARG A 25 -8.21 1.78 -4.97
N GLY A 26 -9.21 2.61 -5.28
CA GLY A 26 -9.63 3.65 -4.35
C GLY A 26 -10.41 4.76 -5.03
N ARG A 27 -10.93 5.67 -4.21
CA ARG A 27 -11.62 6.88 -4.64
C ARG A 27 -11.45 7.96 -3.60
N GLY A 28 -11.30 9.22 -4.03
CA GLY A 28 -11.05 10.32 -3.12
C GLY A 28 -9.74 10.09 -2.35
N LEU A 29 -9.74 10.34 -1.05
CA LEU A 29 -8.57 10.15 -0.17
C LEU A 29 -8.63 8.83 0.61
N MET A 30 -9.19 7.78 -0.01
CA MET A 30 -9.16 6.42 0.53
C MET A 30 -8.73 5.46 -0.58
N TRP A 31 -7.51 4.92 -0.44
CA TRP A 31 -6.87 4.05 -1.42
C TRP A 31 -6.34 2.80 -0.76
N ALA A 32 -6.33 1.70 -1.50
CA ALA A 32 -5.78 0.43 -1.10
C ALA A 32 -4.67 0.01 -2.08
N VAL A 33 -3.61 -0.60 -1.54
CA VAL A 33 -2.58 -1.32 -2.29
C VAL A 33 -2.62 -2.76 -1.82
N GLU A 34 -2.94 -3.67 -2.73
CA GLU A 34 -3.06 -5.10 -2.46
C GLU A 34 -1.78 -5.85 -2.86
N PHE A 35 -1.37 -6.78 -2.01
CA PHE A 35 -0.13 -7.53 -2.14
C PHE A 35 -0.37 -8.97 -2.52
N VAL A 36 0.42 -9.45 -3.47
CA VAL A 36 0.33 -10.81 -4.02
C VAL A 36 1.73 -11.40 -4.17
N LYS A 37 1.83 -12.72 -4.03
CA LYS A 37 3.06 -13.46 -4.26
C LYS A 37 3.40 -13.53 -5.75
N ASP A 38 2.36 -13.66 -6.60
CA ASP A 38 2.49 -13.65 -8.05
C ASP A 38 1.48 -12.66 -8.65
N LYS A 39 2.00 -11.65 -9.37
CA LYS A 39 1.20 -10.58 -9.97
C LYS A 39 0.36 -11.01 -11.17
N THR A 40 0.83 -12.01 -11.90
CA THR A 40 0.19 -12.53 -13.11
C THR A 40 -1.03 -13.36 -12.74
N THR A 41 -0.87 -14.27 -11.77
CA THR A 41 -1.93 -15.18 -11.32
C THR A 41 -2.80 -14.57 -10.22
N LYS A 42 -2.36 -13.47 -9.61
CA LYS A 42 -2.94 -12.87 -8.39
C LYS A 42 -2.92 -13.81 -7.19
N GLN A 43 -1.99 -14.76 -7.17
CA GLN A 43 -1.82 -15.65 -6.02
C GLN A 43 -1.47 -14.82 -4.77
N PRO A 44 -2.26 -14.88 -3.69
CA PRO A 44 -1.94 -14.16 -2.46
C PRO A 44 -0.68 -14.73 -1.80
N PHE A 45 -0.07 -13.94 -0.92
CA PHE A 45 0.90 -14.50 0.03
C PHE A 45 0.20 -15.48 0.99
N PRO A 46 0.94 -16.47 1.53
CA PRO A 46 0.51 -17.25 2.69
C PRO A 46 0.05 -16.33 3.83
N ALA A 47 -1.06 -16.67 4.50
CA ALA A 47 -1.65 -15.80 5.53
C ALA A 47 -0.71 -15.62 6.75
N GLU A 48 0.11 -16.63 7.03
CA GLU A 48 1.14 -16.62 8.06
C GLU A 48 2.28 -15.62 7.79
N ASP A 49 2.47 -15.18 6.54
CA ASP A 49 3.47 -14.17 6.21
C ASP A 49 3.07 -12.78 6.72
N THR A 50 1.78 -12.56 7.01
CA THR A 50 1.22 -11.34 7.62
C THR A 50 1.72 -10.05 6.96
N ILE A 51 1.74 -10.03 5.63
CA ILE A 51 2.42 -8.98 4.84
C ILE A 51 1.93 -7.58 5.20
N SER A 52 0.62 -7.37 5.26
CA SER A 52 0.04 -6.08 5.62
C SER A 52 0.49 -5.60 7.00
N ALA A 53 0.48 -6.49 8.00
CA ALA A 53 0.93 -6.19 9.37
C ALA A 53 2.43 -5.89 9.43
N ARG A 54 3.27 -6.65 8.72
CA ARG A 54 4.71 -6.41 8.61
C ARG A 54 5.00 -5.02 8.04
N ILE A 55 4.35 -4.66 6.95
CA ILE A 55 4.49 -3.32 6.34
C ILE A 55 4.12 -2.24 7.35
N SER A 56 2.98 -2.35 8.03
CA SER A 56 2.55 -1.35 9.01
C SER A 56 3.50 -1.26 10.22
N GLN A 57 4.02 -2.38 10.71
CA GLN A 57 4.96 -2.41 11.84
C GLN A 57 6.32 -1.83 11.46
N THR A 58 6.89 -2.23 10.32
CA THR A 58 8.15 -1.68 9.81
C THR A 58 8.02 -0.20 9.50
N GLY A 59 6.88 0.24 8.97
CA GLY A 59 6.60 1.66 8.70
C GLY A 59 6.68 2.55 9.93
N LEU A 60 6.29 2.06 11.11
CA LEU A 60 6.35 2.81 12.36
C LEU A 60 7.77 3.03 12.90
N SER A 61 8.76 2.30 12.38
CA SER A 61 10.15 2.39 12.82
C SER A 61 10.94 3.40 11.97
N GLU A 62 12.07 3.87 12.49
CA GLU A 62 13.03 4.63 11.69
C GLU A 62 13.63 3.75 10.57
N PRO A 63 13.89 4.30 9.38
CA PRO A 63 13.72 5.70 8.97
C PRO A 63 12.32 6.03 8.43
N TRP A 64 11.41 5.05 8.38
CA TRP A 64 10.14 5.14 7.66
C TRP A 64 9.19 6.15 8.29
N ASN A 65 8.93 6.07 9.60
CA ASN A 65 8.08 7.01 10.33
C ASN A 65 6.72 7.27 9.65
N VAL A 66 6.06 6.22 9.18
CA VAL A 66 4.78 6.27 8.46
C VAL A 66 3.89 5.10 8.88
N TYR A 67 2.58 5.31 8.93
CA TYR A 67 1.62 4.25 9.22
C TYR A 67 0.61 4.10 8.09
N PHE A 68 0.33 2.85 7.72
CA PHE A 68 -0.73 2.47 6.80
C PHE A 68 -1.63 1.46 7.51
N TYR A 69 -2.94 1.52 7.29
CA TYR A 69 -3.89 0.62 7.95
C TYR A 69 -3.80 -0.78 7.32
N PRO A 70 -3.39 -1.82 8.06
CA PRO A 70 -3.31 -3.16 7.51
C PRO A 70 -4.70 -3.77 7.38
N GLY A 71 -4.91 -4.61 6.37
CA GLY A 71 -6.10 -5.42 6.23
C GLY A 71 -5.78 -6.78 5.60
N ALA A 72 -6.44 -7.81 6.11
CA ALA A 72 -6.24 -9.21 5.73
C ALA A 72 -7.56 -9.87 5.30
N GLY A 73 -7.47 -11.03 4.65
CA GLY A 73 -8.62 -11.81 4.21
C GLY A 73 -9.33 -11.23 2.98
N THR A 74 -8.67 -10.38 2.18
CA THR A 74 -9.32 -9.68 1.06
C THR A 74 -9.59 -10.54 -0.16
N ALA A 75 -8.93 -11.69 -0.31
CA ALA A 75 -9.13 -12.56 -1.45
C ALA A 75 -10.37 -13.46 -1.26
N ASP A 76 -10.54 -14.05 -0.07
CA ASP A 76 -11.56 -15.07 0.21
C ASP A 76 -12.05 -15.10 1.67
N GLY A 77 -11.73 -14.08 2.47
CA GLY A 77 -12.03 -14.02 3.90
C GLY A 77 -10.97 -14.66 4.80
N ILE A 78 -9.95 -15.32 4.24
CA ILE A 78 -8.84 -15.94 4.97
C ILE A 78 -7.50 -15.39 4.46
N SER A 79 -7.28 -15.43 3.15
CA SER A 79 -6.07 -15.01 2.47
C SER A 79 -6.20 -13.62 1.83
N GLY A 80 -5.05 -13.02 1.53
CA GLY A 80 -4.94 -11.73 0.87
C GLY A 80 -4.61 -10.61 1.84
N ASP A 81 -3.60 -9.81 1.49
CA ASP A 81 -3.10 -8.70 2.27
C ASP A 81 -3.24 -7.40 1.49
N HIS A 82 -3.67 -6.34 2.15
CA HIS A 82 -3.59 -4.99 1.61
C HIS A 82 -3.27 -3.99 2.72
N ILE A 83 -2.85 -2.81 2.31
CA ILE A 83 -2.83 -1.64 3.18
C ILE A 83 -3.82 -0.60 2.66
N THR A 84 -4.39 0.18 3.57
CA THR A 84 -5.19 1.36 3.26
C THR A 84 -4.42 2.65 3.56
N ILE A 85 -4.41 3.54 2.58
CA ILE A 85 -3.85 4.89 2.62
C ILE A 85 -5.03 5.87 2.69
N ALA A 86 -5.19 6.50 3.85
CA ALA A 86 -6.27 7.45 4.12
C ALA A 86 -5.73 8.69 4.87
N PRO A 87 -5.02 9.60 4.18
CA PRO A 87 -4.48 10.80 4.81
C PRO A 87 -5.60 11.78 5.20
N ALA A 88 -5.26 12.77 6.02
CA ALA A 88 -6.18 13.84 6.38
C ALA A 88 -6.76 14.54 5.13
N TYR A 89 -8.00 15.03 5.22
CA TYR A 89 -8.64 15.75 4.11
C TYR A 89 -7.92 17.05 3.71
N THR A 90 -7.07 17.57 4.59
CA THR A 90 -6.24 18.76 4.38
C THR A 90 -4.87 18.44 3.76
N VAL A 91 -4.63 17.19 3.33
CA VAL A 91 -3.35 16.77 2.75
C VAL A 91 -2.94 17.66 1.57
N SER A 92 -1.70 18.10 1.60
CA SER A 92 -1.05 18.87 0.55
C SER A 92 -0.45 17.98 -0.52
N GLU A 93 -0.13 18.57 -1.68
CA GLU A 93 0.56 17.88 -2.76
C GLU A 93 1.91 17.31 -2.33
N LYS A 94 2.67 18.05 -1.52
CA LYS A 94 3.97 17.62 -0.99
C LYS A 94 3.83 16.43 -0.04
N GLU A 95 2.79 16.42 0.78
CA GLU A 95 2.52 15.28 1.67
C GLU A 95 2.06 14.05 0.90
N VAL A 96 1.30 14.21 -0.19
CA VAL A 96 0.99 13.08 -1.10
C VAL A 96 2.27 12.49 -1.67
N ASP A 97 3.18 13.33 -2.18
CA ASP A 97 4.45 12.88 -2.74
C ASP A 97 5.31 12.18 -1.68
N LEU A 98 5.35 12.72 -0.45
CA LEU A 98 6.03 12.10 0.69
C LEU A 98 5.44 10.73 1.06
N ILE A 99 4.11 10.63 1.15
CA ILE A 99 3.41 9.37 1.46
C ILE A 99 3.79 8.29 0.45
N VAL A 100 3.74 8.62 -0.85
CA VAL A 100 4.05 7.66 -1.92
C VAL A 100 5.53 7.30 -1.92
N ALA A 101 6.43 8.25 -1.71
CA ALA A 101 7.87 7.98 -1.61
C ALA A 101 8.21 7.08 -0.41
N LYS A 102 7.62 7.34 0.76
CA LYS A 102 7.78 6.52 1.96
C LYS A 102 7.24 5.11 1.75
N LEU A 103 6.05 4.98 1.15
CA LEU A 103 5.49 3.67 0.85
C LEU A 103 6.38 2.90 -0.13
N HIS A 104 6.81 3.52 -1.23
CA HIS A 104 7.66 2.86 -2.21
C HIS A 104 8.95 2.32 -1.59
N GLY A 105 9.67 3.15 -0.82
CA GLY A 105 10.86 2.70 -0.11
C GLY A 105 10.58 1.59 0.90
N LEU A 106 9.51 1.73 1.70
CA LEU A 106 9.12 0.72 2.68
C LEU A 106 8.80 -0.64 2.04
N LEU A 107 8.16 -0.64 0.87
CA LEU A 107 7.87 -1.88 0.16
C LEU A 107 9.17 -2.55 -0.35
N LEU A 108 10.16 -1.77 -0.77
CA LEU A 108 11.47 -2.30 -1.14
C LEU A 108 12.18 -2.94 0.06
N ASP A 109 11.97 -2.47 1.28
CA ASP A 109 12.55 -3.09 2.48
C ASP A 109 11.83 -4.38 2.90
N VAL A 110 10.52 -4.45 2.72
CA VAL A 110 9.69 -5.54 3.26
C VAL A 110 9.48 -6.68 2.27
N LEU A 111 9.43 -6.37 0.97
CA LEU A 111 9.05 -7.29 -0.10
C LEU A 111 10.19 -7.63 -1.09
N SER A 112 11.43 -7.21 -0.81
CA SER A 112 12.63 -7.63 -1.55
C SER A 112 13.19 -8.97 -1.08
#